data_AF-A0A4V1XS12-F1
#
_entry.id   AF-A0A4V1XS12-F1
#
_cell.length_a   1.000
_cell.length_b   1.000
_cell.length_c   1.000
_cell.angle_alpha   90.00
_cell.angle_beta   90.00
_cell.angle_gamma   90.00
#
_symmetry.space_group_name_H-M   'P 1'
#
loop_
_entity.id
_entity.type
_entity.pdbx_description
1 polymer ?
#
loop_
_entity_poly.entity_id
_entity_poly.type
_entity_poly.pdbx_seq_one_letter_code
_entity_poly.pdbx_strand_id
1 'polypeptide(L)'
;MGGGVQNIYARNLAMLNQFWATNSLNIAIRIKTNMNRGGFVKNFYVTNVSLPNGVNLTGAGYGSKMLAGSPINGTVPLGVVTPSAANPSASQGGIITFDCDYQPAADAIRTRPALVQNVNISNVTAGNVTTGGLTGSCFQAIVAQGPVAFDYNGPLPVPAIPPITGVTIANCNFGTPTAAGPASATTPGPLYAYNVHDITLQNVVIAGQTFNTTVTDAR
;
A
#
# COMPACT_ATOMS: atom_id res chain seq x y z
N MET A 1 17.68 0.85 1.84
CA MET A 1 17.08 2.02 1.15
C MET A 1 17.32 3.35 1.84
N GLY A 2 18.11 3.46 2.93
CA GLY A 2 18.31 4.75 3.62
C GLY A 2 18.97 5.86 2.77
N GLY A 3 19.65 5.51 1.67
CA GLY A 3 20.13 6.50 0.69
C GLY A 3 19.01 7.19 -0.11
N GLY A 4 17.85 6.56 -0.20
CA GLY A 4 16.76 6.93 -1.11
C GLY A 4 16.93 6.36 -2.52
N VAL A 5 15.83 6.35 -3.26
CA VAL A 5 15.76 6.01 -4.69
C VAL A 5 14.91 7.05 -5.40
N GLN A 6 15.29 7.40 -6.62
CA GLN A 6 14.55 8.36 -7.43
C GLN A 6 14.68 8.10 -8.92
N ASN A 7 13.76 8.68 -9.70
CA ASN A 7 13.71 8.58 -11.16
C ASN A 7 13.52 7.13 -11.62
N ILE A 8 12.44 6.53 -11.14
CA ILE A 8 12.12 5.12 -11.37
C ILE A 8 11.04 5.05 -12.44
N TYR A 9 11.28 4.27 -13.48
CA TYR A 9 10.33 4.09 -14.58
C TYR A 9 10.14 2.60 -14.83
N ALA A 10 8.92 2.09 -14.60
CA ALA A 10 8.53 0.73 -14.94
C ALA A 10 7.39 0.79 -15.96
N ARG A 11 7.63 0.30 -17.18
CA ARG A 11 6.71 0.48 -18.29
C ARG A 11 6.57 -0.81 -19.10
N ASN A 12 5.37 -1.04 -19.63
CA ASN A 12 5.10 -2.14 -20.57
C ASN A 12 5.45 -3.51 -19.99
N LEU A 13 4.97 -3.79 -18.78
CA LEU A 13 5.26 -5.03 -18.05
C LEU A 13 4.05 -5.95 -18.04
N ALA A 14 4.30 -7.26 -18.20
CA ALA A 14 3.31 -8.30 -17.96
C ALA A 14 3.79 -9.18 -16.79
N MET A 15 3.02 -9.22 -15.71
CA MET A 15 3.33 -10.02 -14.52
C MET A 15 2.70 -11.42 -14.64
N LEU A 16 3.40 -12.32 -15.34
CA LEU A 16 2.91 -13.65 -15.73
C LEU A 16 3.28 -14.74 -14.72
N ASN A 17 2.84 -14.62 -13.46
CA ASN A 17 3.11 -15.66 -12.47
C ASN A 17 2.39 -16.96 -12.83
N GLN A 18 3.12 -17.97 -13.30
CA GLN A 18 2.59 -19.29 -13.67
C GLN A 18 2.14 -20.11 -12.46
N PHE A 19 2.69 -19.82 -11.27
CA PHE A 19 2.37 -20.52 -10.02
C PHE A 19 1.27 -19.81 -9.22
N TRP A 20 0.49 -18.91 -9.83
CA TRP A 20 -0.49 -18.08 -9.12
C TRP A 20 -1.46 -18.87 -8.22
N ALA A 21 -1.78 -20.11 -8.58
CA ALA A 21 -2.70 -20.97 -7.84
C ALA A 21 -2.11 -21.52 -6.52
N THR A 22 -0.78 -21.68 -6.44
CA THR A 22 -0.09 -22.29 -5.28
C THR A 22 0.90 -21.34 -4.60
N ASN A 23 1.38 -20.34 -5.31
CA ASN A 23 2.32 -19.32 -4.86
C ASN A 23 2.01 -18.00 -5.56
N SER A 24 0.90 -17.36 -5.17
CA SER A 24 0.45 -16.09 -5.73
C SER A 24 1.47 -14.97 -5.50
N LEU A 25 1.49 -13.97 -6.39
CA LEU A 25 2.28 -12.76 -6.16
C LEU A 25 1.72 -12.03 -4.94
N ASN A 26 2.55 -11.64 -3.97
CA ASN A 26 2.05 -10.98 -2.76
C ASN A 26 1.59 -9.55 -3.02
N ILE A 27 2.41 -8.76 -3.72
CA ILE A 27 2.13 -7.36 -4.06
C ILE A 27 2.71 -7.07 -5.44
N ALA A 28 1.99 -6.30 -6.26
CA ALA A 28 2.43 -5.93 -7.60
C ALA A 28 3.38 -4.74 -7.60
N ILE A 29 2.95 -3.64 -7.00
CA ILE A 29 3.70 -2.38 -6.93
C ILE A 29 3.83 -2.02 -5.46
N ARG A 30 5.03 -2.19 -4.89
CA ARG A 30 5.31 -1.87 -3.50
C ARG A 30 6.35 -0.76 -3.38
N ILE A 31 5.96 0.33 -2.75
CA ILE A 31 6.84 1.43 -2.36
C ILE A 31 7.03 1.33 -0.86
N LYS A 32 8.27 1.12 -0.41
CA LYS A 32 8.55 0.72 0.96
C LYS A 32 9.61 1.60 1.63
N THR A 33 9.33 2.06 2.83
CA THR A 33 10.26 2.73 3.75
C THR A 33 9.74 2.63 5.19
N ASN A 34 10.42 3.23 6.17
CA ASN A 34 9.92 3.46 7.52
C ASN A 34 10.72 4.58 8.19
N MET A 35 10.23 5.08 9.33
CA MET A 35 10.90 6.14 10.09
C MET A 35 12.29 5.74 10.62
N ASN A 36 12.57 4.45 10.76
CA ASN A 36 13.81 3.91 11.33
C ASN A 36 14.87 3.54 10.28
N ARG A 37 14.50 3.53 9.00
CA ARG A 37 15.36 3.36 7.83
C ARG A 37 15.49 4.66 7.05
N GLY A 38 14.47 5.50 7.11
CA GLY A 38 14.44 6.77 6.41
C GLY A 38 14.59 6.63 4.89
N GLY A 39 15.10 7.70 4.29
CA GLY A 39 15.29 7.79 2.85
C GLY A 39 14.01 8.16 2.11
N PHE A 40 14.07 8.15 0.78
CA PHE A 40 12.97 8.65 -0.05
C PHE A 40 12.70 7.73 -1.24
N VAL A 41 11.48 7.83 -1.76
CA VAL A 41 11.10 7.41 -3.11
C VAL A 41 10.53 8.63 -3.82
N LYS A 42 11.20 9.09 -4.87
CA LYS A 42 10.79 10.29 -5.64
C LYS A 42 10.73 9.98 -7.13
N ASN A 43 9.82 10.65 -7.84
CA ASN A 43 9.73 10.56 -9.30
C ASN A 43 9.58 9.09 -9.74
N PHE A 44 8.50 8.46 -9.27
CA PHE A 44 8.21 7.05 -9.52
C PHE A 44 7.07 6.94 -10.52
N TYR A 45 7.35 6.31 -11.67
CA TYR A 45 6.43 6.25 -12.79
C TYR A 45 6.20 4.79 -13.18
N VAL A 46 4.94 4.35 -13.12
CA VAL A 46 4.51 3.05 -13.61
C VAL A 46 3.45 3.26 -14.68
N THR A 47 3.61 2.64 -15.84
CA THR A 47 2.55 2.67 -16.85
C THR A 47 2.47 1.40 -17.68
N ASN A 48 1.27 1.05 -18.13
CA ASN A 48 1.02 -0.08 -19.01
C ASN A 48 1.51 -1.40 -18.40
N VAL A 49 0.88 -1.80 -17.29
CA VAL A 49 1.20 -3.03 -16.57
C VAL A 49 -0.02 -3.95 -16.56
N SER A 50 0.17 -5.21 -16.95
CA SER A 50 -0.86 -6.24 -16.88
C SER A 50 -0.54 -7.29 -15.80
N LEU A 51 -1.56 -7.62 -15.02
CA LEU A 51 -1.56 -8.65 -13.97
C LEU A 51 -2.71 -9.62 -14.24
N PRO A 52 -2.60 -10.51 -15.25
CA PRO A 52 -3.72 -11.36 -15.64
C PRO A 52 -4.20 -12.26 -14.50
N ASN A 53 -3.32 -12.63 -13.58
CA ASN A 53 -3.62 -13.49 -12.44
C ASN A 53 -3.75 -12.74 -11.10
N GLY A 54 -3.83 -11.41 -11.14
CA GLY A 54 -3.89 -10.58 -9.94
C GLY A 54 -2.70 -10.76 -8.99
N VAL A 55 -2.95 -10.54 -7.71
CA VAL A 55 -2.08 -10.84 -6.57
C VAL A 55 -2.82 -11.73 -5.58
N ASN A 56 -2.22 -12.00 -4.43
CA ASN A 56 -2.80 -12.83 -3.38
C ASN A 56 -4.19 -12.32 -2.96
N LEU A 57 -5.16 -13.25 -2.85
CA LEU A 57 -6.55 -12.96 -2.48
C LEU A 57 -6.77 -12.79 -0.98
N THR A 58 -5.72 -13.04 -0.19
CA THR A 58 -5.71 -12.86 1.26
C THR A 58 -4.66 -11.82 1.64
N GLY A 59 -4.99 -11.01 2.64
CA GLY A 59 -4.07 -10.01 3.16
C GLY A 59 -3.06 -10.59 4.15
N ALA A 60 -1.95 -9.88 4.34
CA ALA A 60 -1.07 -10.06 5.50
C ALA A 60 -0.49 -8.71 5.96
N GLY A 61 -0.47 -8.50 7.28
CA GLY A 61 0.11 -7.32 7.92
C GLY A 61 1.56 -7.51 8.33
N TYR A 62 2.01 -6.75 9.34
CA TYR A 62 3.38 -6.81 9.84
C TYR A 62 3.67 -7.97 10.82
N GLY A 63 2.63 -8.63 11.33
CA GLY A 63 2.78 -9.71 12.32
C GLY A 63 3.53 -9.24 13.56
N SER A 64 4.55 -9.99 14.00
CA SER A 64 5.36 -9.67 15.18
C SER A 64 6.32 -8.48 15.03
N LYS A 65 6.25 -7.73 13.92
CA LYS A 65 7.11 -6.57 13.66
C LYS A 65 6.46 -5.22 13.95
N MET A 66 5.24 -5.22 14.50
CA MET A 66 4.58 -4.04 15.05
C MET A 66 5.22 -3.64 16.38
N LEU A 67 5.28 -2.34 16.68
CA LEU A 67 5.79 -1.83 17.95
C LEU A 67 4.67 -1.74 18.98
N ALA A 68 4.97 -2.11 20.22
CA ALA A 68 4.01 -1.99 21.32
C ALA A 68 3.63 -0.51 21.53
N GLY A 69 2.33 -0.23 21.58
CA GLY A 69 1.79 1.13 21.72
C GLY A 69 1.59 1.89 20.41
N SER A 70 2.06 1.36 19.27
CA SER A 70 1.81 1.98 17.96
C SER A 70 0.30 2.00 17.64
N PRO A 71 -0.20 3.06 16.97
CA PRO A 71 -1.52 3.02 16.35
C PRO A 71 -1.61 1.93 15.28
N ILE A 72 -0.47 1.47 14.74
CA ILE A 72 -0.42 0.36 13.80
C ILE A 72 -0.34 -0.96 14.56
N ASN A 73 -1.49 -1.62 14.70
CA ASN A 73 -1.62 -2.78 15.58
C ASN A 73 -2.74 -3.75 15.13
N GLY A 74 -2.81 -4.91 15.78
CA GLY A 74 -3.79 -5.95 15.49
C GLY A 74 -5.14 -5.82 16.22
N THR A 75 -5.46 -4.68 16.84
CA THR A 75 -6.72 -4.54 17.62
C THR A 75 -7.96 -4.34 16.74
N VAL A 76 -7.76 -4.02 15.47
CA VAL A 76 -8.80 -3.99 14.42
C VAL A 76 -8.50 -5.04 13.34
N PRO A 77 -9.51 -5.50 12.59
CA PRO A 77 -9.28 -6.49 11.52
C PRO A 77 -8.26 -6.02 10.48
N LEU A 78 -7.59 -6.97 9.83
CA LEU A 78 -6.64 -6.64 8.76
C LEU A 78 -7.34 -5.86 7.63
N GLY A 79 -6.68 -4.81 7.15
CA GLY A 79 -7.18 -3.89 6.14
C GLY A 79 -8.10 -2.78 6.67
N VAL A 80 -8.26 -2.69 8.00
CA VAL A 80 -9.11 -1.68 8.65
C VAL A 80 -8.28 -0.57 9.27
N VAL A 81 -8.84 0.65 9.21
CA VAL A 81 -8.32 1.85 9.86
C VAL A 81 -9.45 2.57 10.60
N THR A 82 -9.22 2.92 11.87
CA THR A 82 -10.13 3.67 12.75
C THR A 82 -9.44 4.93 13.27
N PRO A 83 -10.10 5.82 14.04
CA PRO A 83 -9.43 6.98 14.62
C PRO A 83 -8.26 6.63 15.56
N SER A 84 -8.26 5.45 16.18
CA SER A 84 -7.28 5.08 17.23
C SER A 84 -6.44 3.84 16.91
N ALA A 85 -6.75 3.10 15.85
CA ALA A 85 -6.06 1.86 15.51
C ALA A 85 -6.14 1.57 14.02
N ALA A 86 -5.06 1.02 13.47
CA ALA A 86 -4.93 0.71 12.05
C ALA A 86 -4.15 -0.60 11.83
N ASN A 87 -4.62 -1.45 10.92
CA ASN A 87 -4.01 -2.75 10.66
C ASN A 87 -3.81 -2.94 9.14
N PRO A 88 -2.73 -2.43 8.54
CA PRO A 88 -2.57 -2.45 7.09
C PRO A 88 -2.26 -3.85 6.56
N SER A 89 -2.81 -4.19 5.39
CA SER A 89 -2.40 -5.36 4.62
C SER A 89 -1.11 -5.11 3.83
N ALA A 90 -0.08 -4.59 4.48
CA ALA A 90 1.12 -4.04 3.83
C ALA A 90 2.15 -5.11 3.41
N SER A 91 2.01 -6.37 3.82
CA SER A 91 2.93 -7.45 3.44
C SER A 91 2.42 -8.33 2.29
N GLN A 92 1.11 -8.33 2.02
CA GLN A 92 0.48 -9.19 1.03
C GLN A 92 -0.92 -8.69 0.65
N GLY A 93 -1.37 -8.98 -0.56
CA GLY A 93 -2.74 -8.81 -1.01
C GLY A 93 -3.08 -7.42 -1.56
N GLY A 94 -2.07 -6.55 -1.73
CA GLY A 94 -2.20 -5.23 -2.34
C GLY A 94 -1.77 -5.22 -3.81
N ILE A 95 -2.52 -4.56 -4.70
CA ILE A 95 -1.99 -4.26 -6.05
C ILE A 95 -1.00 -3.09 -5.94
N ILE A 96 -1.45 -1.96 -5.40
CA ILE A 96 -0.58 -0.82 -5.07
C ILE A 96 -0.46 -0.75 -3.55
N THR A 97 0.77 -0.84 -3.06
CA THR A 97 1.06 -0.73 -1.63
C THR A 97 2.13 0.32 -1.38
N PHE A 98 1.75 1.39 -0.70
CA PHE A 98 2.67 2.27 0.00
C PHE A 98 2.81 1.76 1.43
N ASP A 99 4.02 1.41 1.79
CA ASP A 99 4.36 0.79 3.06
C ASP A 99 5.49 1.60 3.69
N CYS A 100 5.12 2.78 4.20
CA CYS A 100 6.04 3.73 4.81
C CYS A 100 6.15 3.55 6.33
N ASP A 101 5.60 2.45 6.87
CA ASP A 101 5.83 1.96 8.22
C ASP A 101 6.27 0.49 8.17
N TYR A 102 7.07 0.12 7.17
CA TYR A 102 7.48 -1.27 7.02
C TYR A 102 8.25 -1.75 8.24
N GLN A 103 7.71 -2.73 8.98
CA GLN A 103 8.40 -3.46 10.05
C GLN A 103 9.31 -2.55 10.91
N PRO A 104 8.76 -1.53 11.59
CA PRO A 104 9.56 -0.50 12.26
C PRO A 104 10.51 -1.08 13.31
N ALA A 105 10.18 -2.23 13.91
CA ALA A 105 11.03 -2.95 14.84
C ALA A 105 12.32 -3.55 14.24
N ALA A 106 12.49 -3.54 12.91
CA ALA A 106 13.57 -4.25 12.22
C ALA A 106 14.67 -3.35 11.63
N ASP A 107 14.62 -2.04 11.82
CA ASP A 107 15.58 -1.09 11.23
C ASP A 107 16.18 -0.11 12.23
N ALA A 108 17.40 0.35 11.91
CA ALA A 108 18.10 1.37 12.70
C ALA A 108 18.99 2.32 11.88
N ILE A 109 18.81 2.38 10.55
CA ILE A 109 19.71 3.11 9.64
C ILE A 109 19.03 4.42 9.27
N ARG A 110 19.06 5.43 10.15
CA ARG A 110 18.32 6.69 10.01
C ARG A 110 19.24 7.80 9.48
N THR A 111 19.18 8.11 8.19
CA THR A 111 19.93 9.24 7.62
C THR A 111 19.05 10.48 7.42
N ARG A 112 17.73 10.32 7.29
CA ARG A 112 16.71 11.38 7.10
C ARG A 112 15.28 10.79 7.19
N PRO A 113 14.21 11.60 7.31
CA PRO A 113 12.83 11.10 7.34
C PRO A 113 12.42 10.33 6.08
N ALA A 114 11.47 9.41 6.25
CA ALA A 114 10.82 8.69 5.16
C ALA A 114 10.01 9.67 4.30
N LEU A 115 10.21 9.65 2.98
CA LEU A 115 9.52 10.57 2.06
C LEU A 115 9.10 9.87 0.77
N VAL A 116 7.81 9.94 0.43
CA VAL A 116 7.28 9.46 -0.85
C VAL A 116 6.63 10.63 -1.58
N GLN A 117 7.12 10.95 -2.77
CA GLN A 117 6.68 12.11 -3.55
C GLN A 117 6.71 11.85 -5.06
N ASN A 118 5.80 12.53 -5.77
CA ASN A 118 5.72 12.50 -7.24
C ASN A 118 5.65 11.07 -7.79
N VAL A 119 4.58 10.39 -7.42
CA VAL A 119 4.28 9.01 -7.83
C VAL A 119 3.16 9.06 -8.87
N ASN A 120 3.39 8.46 -10.02
CA ASN A 120 2.44 8.42 -11.12
C ASN A 120 2.27 6.98 -11.58
N ILE A 121 1.11 6.39 -11.35
CA ILE A 121 0.78 5.02 -11.72
C ILE A 121 -0.39 5.08 -12.70
N SER A 122 -0.26 4.48 -13.88
CA SER A 122 -1.31 4.53 -14.89
C SER A 122 -1.45 3.26 -15.70
N ASN A 123 -2.61 3.04 -16.31
CA ASN A 123 -2.84 1.93 -17.24
C ASN A 123 -2.42 0.57 -16.64
N VAL A 124 -2.80 0.33 -15.38
CA VAL A 124 -2.57 -0.94 -14.68
C VAL A 124 -3.87 -1.73 -14.72
N THR A 125 -3.81 -2.97 -15.22
CA THR A 125 -4.98 -3.86 -15.31
C THR A 125 -4.71 -5.16 -14.56
N ALA A 126 -5.62 -5.55 -13.67
CA ALA A 126 -5.57 -6.82 -12.94
C ALA A 126 -6.79 -7.70 -13.27
N GLY A 127 -6.52 -8.98 -13.55
CA GLY A 127 -7.54 -10.00 -13.75
C GLY A 127 -7.92 -10.70 -12.45
N ASN A 128 -9.14 -11.24 -12.41
CA ASN A 128 -9.62 -12.04 -11.31
C ASN A 128 -9.23 -13.51 -11.50
N VAL A 129 -8.88 -14.18 -10.41
CA VAL A 129 -8.63 -15.62 -10.35
C VAL A 129 -9.45 -16.25 -9.23
N THR A 130 -9.59 -17.57 -9.27
CA THR A 130 -10.20 -18.34 -8.17
C THR A 130 -9.14 -19.20 -7.50
N THR A 131 -8.86 -18.94 -6.22
CA THR A 131 -7.93 -19.72 -5.39
C THR A 131 -8.52 -19.93 -4.00
N GLY A 132 -8.42 -21.15 -3.46
CA GLY A 132 -8.91 -21.46 -2.12
C GLY A 132 -10.39 -21.14 -1.89
N GLY A 133 -11.24 -21.18 -2.93
CA GLY A 133 -12.66 -20.82 -2.86
C GLY A 133 -12.97 -19.33 -2.91
N LEU A 134 -11.96 -18.46 -2.91
CA LEU A 134 -12.12 -17.02 -3.11
C LEU A 134 -11.99 -16.68 -4.58
N THR A 135 -12.73 -15.69 -5.06
CA THR A 135 -12.58 -15.13 -6.41
C THR A 135 -12.31 -13.64 -6.32
N GLY A 136 -11.24 -13.19 -6.95
CA GLY A 136 -10.87 -11.78 -6.97
C GLY A 136 -9.52 -11.54 -7.64
N SER A 137 -9.08 -10.30 -7.69
CA SER A 137 -7.77 -9.87 -8.22
C SER A 137 -6.73 -9.64 -7.12
N CYS A 138 -7.18 -9.38 -5.89
CA CYS A 138 -6.36 -9.01 -4.74
C CYS A 138 -7.19 -9.07 -3.46
N PHE A 139 -6.57 -8.79 -2.31
CA PHE A 139 -7.29 -8.52 -1.05
C PHE A 139 -7.79 -7.08 -1.00
N GLN A 140 -6.89 -6.09 -1.12
CA GLN A 140 -7.20 -4.66 -1.22
C GLN A 140 -6.54 -4.09 -2.48
N ALA A 141 -7.22 -3.22 -3.21
CA ALA A 141 -6.67 -2.64 -4.44
C ALA A 141 -5.52 -1.67 -4.12
N ILE A 142 -5.72 -0.79 -3.15
CA ILE A 142 -4.73 0.20 -2.72
C ILE A 142 -4.58 0.14 -1.20
N VAL A 143 -3.34 -0.04 -0.74
CA VAL A 143 -2.96 0.07 0.66
C VAL A 143 -1.97 1.21 0.80
N ALA A 144 -2.41 2.33 1.37
CA ALA A 144 -1.58 3.52 1.57
C ALA A 144 -1.27 3.73 3.05
N GLN A 145 -0.24 3.05 3.55
CA GLN A 145 0.31 3.24 4.90
C GLN A 145 1.45 4.26 4.85
N GLY A 146 1.19 5.47 5.33
CA GLY A 146 2.18 6.53 5.49
C GLY A 146 3.10 6.32 6.69
N PRO A 147 4.12 7.18 6.85
CA PRO A 147 5.04 7.10 7.98
C PRO A 147 4.33 7.35 9.32
N VAL A 148 4.78 6.68 10.38
CA VAL A 148 4.12 6.74 11.70
C VAL A 148 5.06 7.38 12.72
N ALA A 149 4.59 8.45 13.37
CA ALA A 149 5.35 9.22 14.36
C ALA A 149 5.87 8.37 15.50
N PHE A 150 4.93 7.61 16.08
CA PHE A 150 5.16 6.79 17.25
C PHE A 150 6.28 5.77 17.02
N ASP A 151 6.38 5.27 15.79
CA ASP A 151 7.29 4.19 15.44
C ASP A 151 8.73 4.65 15.18
N TYR A 152 9.01 5.95 15.30
CA TYR A 152 10.36 6.50 15.25
C TYR A 152 11.15 6.16 16.52
N ASN A 153 12.27 5.44 16.35
CA ASN A 153 13.15 5.01 17.43
C ASN A 153 14.52 5.73 17.47
N GLY A 154 14.61 6.91 16.84
CA GLY A 154 15.84 7.72 16.82
C GLY A 154 15.90 8.82 17.90
N PRO A 155 16.95 9.67 17.87
CA PRO A 155 17.10 10.76 18.83
C PRO A 155 15.96 11.78 18.77
N LEU A 156 15.61 12.34 19.93
CA LEU A 156 14.64 13.43 20.01
C LEU A 156 15.28 14.78 19.64
N PRO A 157 14.51 15.74 19.08
CA PRO A 157 13.08 15.63 18.76
C PRO A 157 12.80 14.74 17.54
N VAL A 158 11.61 14.12 17.51
CA VAL A 158 11.13 13.36 16.35
C VAL A 158 11.13 14.30 15.13
N PRO A 159 11.73 13.91 13.99
CA PRO A 159 11.73 14.77 12.81
C PRO A 159 10.32 14.90 12.24
N ALA A 160 10.09 15.95 11.44
CA ALA A 160 8.83 16.13 10.74
C ALA A 160 8.46 14.90 9.90
N ILE A 161 7.17 14.55 9.90
CA ILE A 161 6.63 13.31 9.37
C ILE A 161 5.75 13.67 8.18
N PRO A 162 6.31 13.69 6.96
CA PRO A 162 5.51 14.04 5.80
C PRO A 162 4.51 12.92 5.50
N PRO A 163 3.23 13.24 5.21
CA PRO A 163 2.31 12.25 4.67
C PRO A 163 2.80 11.76 3.30
N ILE A 164 2.24 10.64 2.83
CA ILE A 164 2.35 10.29 1.41
C ILE A 164 1.65 11.39 0.61
N THR A 165 2.33 12.00 -0.36
CA THR A 165 1.76 13.10 -1.16
C THR A 165 2.26 13.10 -2.60
N GLY A 166 1.58 13.87 -3.46
CA GLY A 166 1.92 13.99 -4.88
C GLY A 166 1.77 12.66 -5.62
N VAL A 167 0.69 11.93 -5.36
CA VAL A 167 0.40 10.64 -5.99
C VAL A 167 -0.78 10.79 -6.94
N THR A 168 -0.60 10.35 -8.19
CA THR A 168 -1.69 10.20 -9.16
C THR A 168 -1.77 8.74 -9.60
N ILE A 169 -2.96 8.15 -9.49
CA ILE A 169 -3.28 6.82 -10.00
C ILE A 169 -4.39 6.98 -11.05
N ALA A 170 -4.10 6.66 -12.31
CA ALA A 170 -4.98 7.01 -13.42
C ALA A 170 -5.23 5.89 -14.43
N ASN A 171 -6.46 5.76 -14.93
CA ASN A 171 -6.83 4.81 -15.99
C ASN A 171 -6.45 3.36 -15.64
N CYS A 172 -6.70 2.96 -14.40
CA CYS A 172 -6.40 1.61 -13.93
C CYS A 172 -7.69 0.81 -13.78
N ASN A 173 -7.61 -0.51 -13.97
CA ASN A 173 -8.66 -1.44 -13.60
C ASN A 173 -8.07 -2.51 -12.66
N PHE A 174 -8.44 -2.44 -11.40
CA PHE A 174 -7.90 -3.32 -10.37
C PHE A 174 -8.70 -4.60 -10.17
N GLY A 175 -9.65 -4.93 -11.06
CA GLY A 175 -10.49 -6.12 -10.94
C GLY A 175 -11.38 -6.03 -9.70
N THR A 176 -11.65 -7.18 -9.06
CA THR A 176 -12.51 -7.26 -7.87
C THR A 176 -11.68 -7.70 -6.65
N PRO A 177 -11.39 -6.80 -5.70
CA PRO A 177 -10.75 -7.19 -4.44
C PRO A 177 -11.67 -8.09 -3.61
N THR A 178 -11.11 -9.02 -2.84
CA THR A 178 -11.90 -9.85 -1.91
C THR A 178 -12.37 -9.06 -0.69
N ALA A 179 -11.66 -7.99 -0.29
CA ALA A 179 -12.17 -6.97 0.63
C ALA A 179 -13.07 -5.95 -0.11
N ALA A 180 -14.16 -6.45 -0.70
CA ALA A 180 -15.07 -5.64 -1.53
C ALA A 180 -16.06 -4.78 -0.72
N GLY A 181 -16.19 -5.03 0.59
CA GLY A 181 -17.19 -4.37 1.44
C GLY A 181 -16.99 -2.86 1.51
N PRO A 182 -18.02 -2.08 1.87
CA PRO A 182 -17.78 -0.71 2.30
C PRO A 182 -16.86 -0.75 3.52
N ALA A 183 -15.80 0.04 3.50
CA ALA A 183 -14.87 0.13 4.62
C ALA A 183 -15.61 0.59 5.88
N SER A 184 -15.39 -0.09 7.00
CA SER A 184 -15.95 0.22 8.31
C SER A 184 -14.94 -0.07 9.41
N ALA A 185 -15.30 0.19 10.67
CA ALA A 185 -14.44 -0.11 11.82
C ALA A 185 -14.18 -1.63 12.03
N THR A 186 -14.91 -2.50 11.35
CA THR A 186 -14.78 -3.96 11.47
C THR A 186 -14.71 -4.68 10.12
N THR A 187 -14.81 -3.96 9.01
CA THR A 187 -14.83 -4.53 7.66
C THR A 187 -13.83 -3.77 6.78
N PRO A 188 -12.83 -4.46 6.19
CA PRO A 188 -11.92 -3.82 5.25
C PRO A 188 -12.67 -3.50 3.96
N GLY A 189 -12.35 -2.35 3.37
CA GLY A 189 -12.75 -2.02 2.01
C GLY A 189 -11.59 -2.13 1.02
N PRO A 190 -11.83 -1.83 -0.27
CA PRO A 190 -10.81 -1.98 -1.30
C PRO A 190 -9.66 -0.97 -1.19
N LEU A 191 -9.85 0.10 -0.42
CA LEU A 191 -8.89 1.17 -0.18
C LEU A 191 -8.58 1.26 1.32
N TYR A 192 -7.30 1.24 1.67
CA TYR A 192 -6.79 1.58 2.99
C TYR A 192 -5.93 2.84 2.88
N ALA A 193 -6.09 3.77 3.81
CA ALA A 193 -5.26 4.97 3.94
C ALA A 193 -4.92 5.21 5.42
N TYR A 194 -3.71 5.72 5.66
CA TYR A 194 -3.21 6.20 6.95
C TYR A 194 -2.07 7.20 6.67
N ASN A 195 -2.08 8.40 7.24
CA ASN A 195 -1.10 9.47 6.98
C ASN A 195 -0.84 9.74 5.48
N VAL A 196 -1.89 10.12 4.76
CA VAL A 196 -1.93 10.37 3.32
C VAL A 196 -2.51 11.76 3.05
N HIS A 197 -1.91 12.48 2.10
CA HIS A 197 -2.41 13.78 1.66
C HIS A 197 -2.57 13.79 0.14
N ASP A 198 -3.83 13.77 -0.29
CA ASP A 198 -4.30 13.94 -1.66
C ASP A 198 -3.76 12.92 -2.68
N ILE A 199 -3.91 11.62 -2.41
CA ILE A 199 -3.76 10.62 -3.48
C ILE A 199 -4.92 10.79 -4.46
N THR A 200 -4.61 11.19 -5.69
CA THR A 200 -5.62 11.44 -6.72
C THR A 200 -5.90 10.17 -7.51
N LEU A 201 -7.15 9.73 -7.54
CA LEU A 201 -7.65 8.63 -8.36
C LEU A 201 -8.43 9.21 -9.55
N GLN A 202 -8.02 8.86 -10.78
CA GLN A 202 -8.66 9.33 -12.01
C GLN A 202 -9.00 8.14 -12.89
N ASN A 203 -10.28 7.89 -13.14
CA ASN A 203 -10.73 6.75 -13.94
C ASN A 203 -10.13 5.41 -13.44
N VAL A 204 -10.18 5.20 -12.12
CA VAL A 204 -9.71 3.96 -11.48
C VAL A 204 -10.91 3.06 -11.24
N VAL A 205 -10.94 1.88 -11.86
CA VAL A 205 -12.03 0.91 -11.71
C VAL A 205 -11.68 -0.12 -10.65
N ILE A 206 -12.56 -0.30 -9.65
CA ILE A 206 -12.45 -1.32 -8.61
C ILE A 206 -13.84 -1.96 -8.44
N ALA A 207 -13.92 -3.28 -8.55
CA ALA A 207 -15.17 -4.05 -8.48
C ALA A 207 -16.29 -3.50 -9.40
N GLY A 208 -15.91 -3.00 -10.58
CA GLY A 208 -16.83 -2.39 -11.55
C GLY A 208 -17.22 -0.94 -11.24
N GLN A 209 -16.87 -0.39 -10.07
CA GLN A 209 -17.08 1.01 -9.72
C GLN A 209 -15.91 1.87 -10.19
N THR A 210 -16.21 3.01 -10.81
CA THR A 210 -15.18 3.98 -11.23
C THR A 210 -14.97 5.04 -10.16
N PHE A 211 -13.72 5.25 -9.77
CA PHE A 211 -13.26 6.23 -8.80
C PHE A 211 -12.60 7.42 -9.52
N ASN A 212 -13.19 8.59 -9.33
CA ASN A 212 -12.66 9.91 -9.72
C ASN A 212 -12.67 10.80 -8.48
N THR A 213 -11.72 10.58 -7.57
CA THR A 213 -11.74 11.15 -6.23
C THR A 213 -10.34 11.37 -5.70
N THR A 214 -10.24 12.07 -4.57
CA THR A 214 -9.02 12.27 -3.81
C THR A 214 -9.11 11.51 -2.49
N VAL A 215 -8.05 10.78 -2.13
CA VAL A 215 -7.94 10.06 -0.85
C VAL A 215 -7.00 10.84 0.06
N THR A 216 -7.54 11.28 1.20
CA THR A 216 -6.81 12.04 2.22
C THR A 216 -7.15 11.48 3.61
N ASP A 217 -6.12 11.36 4.43
CA ASP A 217 -6.18 10.84 5.79
C ASP A 217 -5.04 11.43 6.63
N ALA A 218 -5.38 12.29 7.58
CA ALA A 218 -4.41 13.03 8.39
C ALA A 218 -4.00 12.31 9.69
N ARG A 219 -4.43 11.06 9.91
CA ARG A 219 -4.04 10.25 11.09
C ARG A 219 -2.54 9.92 11.12
#